data_AF-A0A847LMI2-F1
#
_entry.id   AF-A0A847LMI2-F1
#
_cell.length_a   1.000
_cell.length_b   1.000
_cell.length_c   1.000
_cell.angle_alpha   90.00
_cell.angle_beta   90.00
_cell.angle_gamma   90.00
#
_symmetry.space_group_name_H-M   'P 1'
#
loop_
_entity.id
_entity.type
_entity.pdbx_description
1 polymer ?
#
loop_
_entity_poly.entity_id
_entity_poly.type
_entity_poly.pdbx_seq_one_letter_code
_entity_poly.pdbx_strand_id
1 'polypeptide(L)'
;MKRFLPSTRSFRPFLAFVLVVMLAGALSATSTNITYFKSLDLIRKVMEIIKSDYVDENLEENKLVYGAIEGMLKVLDDPYSRFMEPKSFKEMQVETQGEFGGLGIVITVKGRMLTVISPIEDTPAFRAGIKAGDMIIKIDGKDVVDIALHDAVKLLRGPEGSKVVISVLREGEKETKDYSLIREIIKIPSVKYWVVKPNIGYIRLTQFIQTSAEDLEKAMLALEKAKVTSIILDLRNNPGGLLTAAVEVGRKFIPKGDIVSIKGRDGEKNTYSSFFQSHPLIPLIVLINEGSASASEIVAGAIKDNKRGILLGKKSFGKGSVQTVISLNDGSALALTTALYYTPSGVNIHKKGIEPDIEVDLPKVSDEERKEIAKQIEEEEKLAKAAEASKSAALAAPTPAATATPSAETPASGTAVAPASDTYVPSGLIEPPDSFTKGSLQEYVINKYDSQLLRAVDILKSADLFLPLLKKE
;
A
#
# COMPACT_ATOMS: atom_id res chain seq x y z
N MET A 1 -3.66 -30.07 87.50
CA MET A 1 -5.01 -29.51 87.26
C MET A 1 -5.38 -29.69 85.78
N LYS A 2 -6.49 -30.40 85.52
CA LYS A 2 -7.38 -30.48 84.34
C LYS A 2 -6.86 -30.22 82.89
N ARG A 3 -6.98 -31.30 82.09
CA ARG A 3 -7.29 -31.47 80.64
C ARG A 3 -7.55 -30.21 79.77
N PHE A 4 -7.04 -30.24 78.53
CA PHE A 4 -7.85 -30.06 77.30
C PHE A 4 -7.15 -30.71 76.09
N LEU A 5 -7.75 -31.78 75.55
CA LEU A 5 -7.47 -32.32 74.21
C LEU A 5 -8.49 -31.69 73.25
N PRO A 6 -8.10 -31.11 72.10
CA PRO A 6 -9.08 -30.74 71.07
C PRO A 6 -9.49 -31.97 70.26
N SER A 7 -10.81 -32.10 70.10
CA SER A 7 -11.49 -33.16 69.36
C SER A 7 -11.25 -33.09 67.85
N THR A 8 -10.93 -34.24 67.26
CA THR A 8 -10.87 -34.46 65.81
C THR A 8 -12.27 -34.59 65.19
N ARG A 9 -13.00 -33.48 65.05
CA ARG A 9 -14.21 -33.42 64.21
C ARG A 9 -14.33 -32.06 63.55
N SER A 10 -13.94 -31.97 62.28
CA SER A 10 -14.52 -31.05 61.25
C SER A 10 -13.65 -30.84 59.99
N PHE A 11 -12.62 -31.65 59.72
CA PHE A 11 -11.79 -31.45 58.50
C PHE A 11 -12.31 -32.15 57.22
N ARG A 12 -13.50 -32.76 57.26
CA ARG A 12 -14.06 -33.52 56.12
C ARG A 12 -14.83 -32.71 55.05
N PRO A 13 -15.50 -31.56 55.33
CA PRO A 13 -16.22 -30.84 54.27
C PRO A 13 -15.31 -29.94 53.42
N PHE A 14 -14.18 -29.45 53.95
CA PHE A 14 -13.26 -28.58 53.20
C PHE A 14 -12.45 -29.34 52.14
N LEU A 15 -12.00 -30.56 52.47
CA LEU A 15 -11.29 -31.43 51.53
C LEU A 15 -12.19 -31.89 50.38
N ALA A 16 -13.49 -32.11 50.64
CA ALA A 16 -14.46 -32.48 49.61
C ALA A 16 -14.76 -31.31 48.66
N PHE A 17 -14.80 -30.06 49.14
CA PHE A 17 -15.03 -28.88 48.31
C PHE A 17 -13.83 -28.56 47.40
N VAL A 18 -12.60 -28.68 47.90
CA VAL A 18 -11.37 -28.52 47.09
C VAL A 18 -11.23 -29.63 46.04
N LEU A 19 -11.65 -30.86 46.35
CA LEU A 19 -11.63 -31.97 45.38
C LEU A 19 -12.66 -31.78 44.26
N VAL A 20 -13.84 -31.21 44.55
CA VAL A 20 -14.89 -30.93 43.56
C VAL A 20 -14.51 -29.76 42.64
N VAL A 21 -13.83 -28.73 43.16
CA VAL A 21 -13.33 -27.60 42.33
C VAL A 21 -12.15 -28.02 41.45
N MET A 22 -11.26 -28.90 41.94
CA MET A 22 -10.18 -29.50 41.12
C MET A 22 -10.71 -30.47 40.06
N LEU A 23 -11.75 -31.25 40.36
CA LEU A 23 -12.41 -32.10 39.35
C LEU A 23 -13.13 -31.26 38.28
N ALA A 24 -13.76 -30.13 38.64
CA ALA A 24 -14.43 -29.26 37.68
C ALA A 24 -13.44 -28.52 36.76
N GLY A 25 -12.28 -28.10 37.29
CA GLY A 25 -11.19 -27.51 36.50
C GLY A 25 -10.49 -28.53 35.59
N ALA A 26 -10.28 -29.75 36.07
CA ALA A 26 -9.74 -30.85 35.27
C ALA A 26 -10.75 -31.32 34.21
N LEU A 27 -12.05 -31.43 34.50
CA LEU A 27 -13.05 -31.81 33.50
C LEU A 27 -13.17 -30.76 32.38
N SER A 28 -12.97 -29.47 32.65
CA SER A 28 -12.98 -28.42 31.62
C SER A 28 -11.74 -28.46 30.73
N ALA A 29 -10.53 -28.65 31.30
CA ALA A 29 -9.30 -28.80 30.51
C ALA A 29 -9.23 -30.14 29.74
N THR A 30 -9.80 -31.22 30.29
CA THR A 30 -9.82 -32.56 29.66
C THR A 30 -10.89 -32.67 28.58
N SER A 31 -12.07 -32.03 28.75
CA SER A 31 -13.14 -32.01 27.74
C SER A 31 -12.76 -31.19 26.50
N THR A 32 -12.01 -30.10 26.66
CA THR A 32 -11.53 -29.29 25.53
C THR A 32 -10.56 -30.10 24.65
N ASN A 33 -9.63 -30.84 25.26
CA ASN A 33 -8.71 -31.73 24.54
C ASN A 33 -9.44 -32.91 23.87
N ILE A 34 -10.35 -33.60 24.56
CA ILE A 34 -11.11 -34.74 23.98
C ILE A 34 -11.98 -34.30 22.79
N THR A 35 -12.59 -33.11 22.86
CA THR A 35 -13.44 -32.57 21.79
C THR A 35 -12.61 -32.14 20.59
N TYR A 36 -11.43 -31.55 20.83
CA TYR A 36 -10.48 -31.17 19.79
C TYR A 36 -9.98 -32.40 18.99
N PHE A 37 -9.54 -33.45 19.68
CA PHE A 37 -9.09 -34.69 19.01
C PHE A 37 -10.21 -35.37 18.21
N LYS A 38 -11.44 -35.44 18.74
CA LYS A 38 -12.60 -35.97 18.01
C LYS A 38 -12.92 -35.17 16.73
N SER A 39 -12.73 -33.86 16.78
CA SER A 39 -13.00 -32.97 15.63
C SER A 39 -11.95 -33.15 14.53
N LEU A 40 -10.68 -33.29 14.90
CA LEU A 40 -9.61 -33.61 13.96
C LEU A 40 -9.79 -34.99 13.32
N ASP A 41 -10.22 -35.98 14.11
CA ASP A 41 -10.55 -37.32 13.59
C ASP A 41 -11.68 -37.29 12.58
N LEU A 42 -12.70 -36.44 12.81
CA LEU A 42 -13.79 -36.26 11.85
C LEU A 42 -13.28 -35.68 10.53
N ILE A 43 -12.48 -34.62 10.57
CA ILE A 43 -11.89 -34.01 9.36
C ILE A 43 -11.04 -35.04 8.61
N ARG A 44 -10.16 -35.76 9.33
CA ARG A 44 -9.33 -36.82 8.75
C ARG A 44 -10.18 -37.90 8.07
N LYS A 45 -11.21 -38.41 8.75
CA LYS A 45 -12.08 -39.45 8.21
C LYS A 45 -12.83 -39.00 6.96
N VAL A 46 -13.31 -37.76 6.92
CA VAL A 46 -13.96 -37.19 5.74
C VAL A 46 -12.96 -37.09 4.57
N MET A 47 -11.74 -36.63 4.82
CA MET A 47 -10.69 -36.58 3.80
C MET A 47 -10.34 -37.98 3.26
N GLU A 48 -10.27 -39.00 4.12
CA GLU A 48 -10.02 -40.39 3.72
C GLU A 48 -11.13 -40.93 2.81
N ILE A 49 -12.41 -40.69 3.15
CA ILE A 49 -13.56 -41.09 2.33
C ILE A 49 -13.54 -40.39 0.97
N ILE A 50 -13.21 -39.10 0.92
CA ILE A 50 -13.10 -38.37 -0.36
C ILE A 50 -12.00 -39.00 -1.22
N LYS A 51 -10.83 -39.30 -0.64
CA LYS A 51 -9.74 -39.92 -1.41
C LYS A 51 -10.06 -41.34 -1.89
N SER A 52 -10.82 -42.12 -1.14
CA SER A 52 -11.12 -43.51 -1.50
C SER A 52 -12.31 -43.66 -2.43
N ASP A 53 -13.33 -42.81 -2.29
CA ASP A 53 -14.66 -43.04 -2.89
C ASP A 53 -15.05 -41.96 -3.91
N TYR A 54 -14.31 -40.85 -4.04
CA TYR A 54 -14.60 -39.82 -5.04
C TYR A 54 -14.30 -40.34 -6.46
N VAL A 55 -15.20 -40.04 -7.39
CA VAL A 55 -15.21 -40.62 -8.74
C VAL A 55 -14.04 -40.18 -9.63
N ASP A 56 -13.39 -39.05 -9.32
CA ASP A 56 -12.22 -38.56 -10.05
C ASP A 56 -10.95 -38.78 -9.24
N GLU A 57 -10.03 -39.56 -9.78
CA GLU A 57 -8.76 -39.92 -9.15
C GLU A 57 -7.72 -38.78 -9.20
N ASN A 58 -7.94 -37.72 -10.00
CA ASN A 58 -7.01 -36.60 -10.17
C ASN A 58 -7.14 -35.55 -9.05
N LEU A 59 -7.06 -36.01 -7.80
CA LEU A 59 -7.35 -35.17 -6.65
C LEU A 59 -6.06 -34.69 -5.97
N GLU A 60 -5.82 -33.38 -6.00
CA GLU A 60 -4.70 -32.76 -5.30
C GLU A 60 -5.00 -32.62 -3.81
N GLU A 61 -4.31 -33.38 -2.97
CA GLU A 61 -4.52 -33.39 -1.51
C GLU A 61 -4.41 -32.00 -0.87
N ASN A 62 -3.47 -31.17 -1.32
CA ASN A 62 -3.30 -29.81 -0.80
C ASN A 62 -4.55 -28.95 -1.03
N LYS A 63 -5.26 -29.13 -2.15
CA LYS A 63 -6.50 -28.39 -2.42
C LYS A 63 -7.61 -28.74 -1.44
N LEU A 64 -7.71 -30.00 -0.99
CA LEU A 64 -8.66 -30.37 0.06
C LEU A 64 -8.33 -29.69 1.39
N VAL A 65 -7.06 -29.72 1.78
CA VAL A 65 -6.59 -29.12 3.04
C VAL A 65 -6.85 -27.61 3.01
N TYR A 66 -6.46 -26.93 1.93
CA TYR A 66 -6.65 -25.49 1.79
C TYR A 66 -8.14 -25.11 1.74
N GLY A 67 -8.96 -25.87 1.00
CA GLY A 67 -10.41 -25.68 1.00
C GLY A 67 -11.06 -25.86 2.38
N ALA A 68 -10.59 -26.81 3.18
CA ALA A 68 -11.05 -26.97 4.56
C ALA A 68 -10.66 -25.78 5.45
N ILE A 69 -9.42 -25.29 5.32
CA ILE A 69 -8.95 -24.09 6.05
C ILE A 69 -9.78 -22.86 5.68
N GLU A 70 -10.00 -22.63 4.39
CA GLU A 70 -10.85 -21.54 3.92
C GLU A 70 -12.29 -21.66 4.44
N GLY A 71 -12.84 -22.88 4.49
CA GLY A 71 -14.14 -23.16 5.10
C GLY A 71 -14.19 -22.76 6.57
N MET A 72 -13.14 -23.07 7.35
CA MET A 72 -13.05 -22.65 8.76
C MET A 72 -12.99 -21.11 8.89
N LEU A 73 -12.25 -20.44 8.02
CA LEU A 73 -12.10 -18.98 8.08
C LEU A 73 -13.39 -18.24 7.70
N LYS A 74 -14.19 -18.79 6.78
CA LYS A 74 -15.52 -18.23 6.42
C LYS A 74 -16.45 -18.13 7.63
N VAL A 75 -16.33 -19.01 8.62
CA VAL A 75 -17.16 -18.99 9.85
C VAL A 75 -16.87 -17.75 10.71
N LEU A 76 -15.70 -17.12 10.56
CA LEU A 76 -15.34 -15.93 11.34
C LEU A 76 -16.12 -14.67 10.93
N ASP A 77 -16.78 -14.68 9.76
CA ASP A 77 -17.45 -13.51 9.17
C ASP A 77 -16.55 -12.27 9.15
N ASP A 78 -15.24 -12.50 8.96
CA ASP A 78 -14.22 -11.47 8.91
C ASP A 78 -13.58 -11.46 7.51
N PRO A 79 -13.88 -10.45 6.68
CA PRO A 79 -13.35 -10.37 5.31
C PRO A 79 -11.82 -10.16 5.27
N TYR A 80 -11.18 -9.88 6.41
CA TYR A 80 -9.74 -9.66 6.50
C TYR A 80 -8.95 -10.90 6.91
N SER A 81 -9.61 -11.89 7.52
CA SER A 81 -8.97 -13.15 7.91
C SER A 81 -8.96 -14.12 6.74
N ARG A 82 -7.77 -14.51 6.29
CA ARG A 82 -7.59 -15.34 5.09
C ARG A 82 -6.40 -16.28 5.19
N PHE A 83 -6.52 -17.39 4.49
CA PHE A 83 -5.41 -18.29 4.21
C PHE A 83 -4.67 -17.80 2.96
N MET A 84 -3.35 -17.89 2.97
CA MET A 84 -2.50 -17.54 1.84
C MET A 84 -1.63 -18.74 1.54
N GLU A 85 -1.90 -19.38 0.40
CA GLU A 85 -1.03 -20.43 -0.14
C GLU A 85 0.41 -19.95 -0.27
N PRO A 86 1.41 -20.86 -0.34
CA PRO A 86 2.82 -20.48 -0.33
C PRO A 86 3.20 -19.44 -1.38
N LYS A 87 2.60 -19.54 -2.57
CA LYS A 87 2.80 -18.58 -3.66
C LYS A 87 2.25 -17.19 -3.31
N SER A 88 1.00 -17.11 -2.88
CA SER A 88 0.36 -15.84 -2.51
C SER A 88 1.03 -15.19 -1.30
N PHE A 89 1.49 -15.99 -0.34
CA PHE A 89 2.26 -15.48 0.79
C PHE A 89 3.61 -14.91 0.33
N LYS A 90 4.29 -15.58 -0.61
CA LYS A 90 5.54 -15.06 -1.18
C LYS A 90 5.34 -13.75 -1.94
N GLU A 91 4.26 -13.64 -2.71
CA GLU A 91 3.89 -12.39 -3.40
C GLU A 91 3.64 -11.24 -2.42
N MET A 92 2.88 -11.49 -1.35
CA MET A 92 2.65 -10.51 -0.27
C MET A 92 3.97 -10.06 0.39
N GLN A 93 4.91 -10.98 0.65
CA GLN A 93 6.21 -10.64 1.22
C GLN A 93 6.99 -9.70 0.29
N VAL A 94 6.99 -9.98 -1.01
CA VAL A 94 7.66 -9.15 -2.01
C VAL A 94 7.04 -7.75 -2.08
N GLU A 95 5.71 -7.65 -2.08
CA GLU A 95 5.01 -6.35 -2.07
C GLU A 95 5.32 -5.53 -0.82
N THR A 96 5.31 -6.16 0.36
CA THR A 96 5.53 -5.46 1.64
C THR A 96 6.99 -5.08 1.88
N GLN A 97 7.94 -5.83 1.32
CA GLN A 97 9.36 -5.46 1.28
C GLN A 97 9.59 -4.24 0.38
N GLY A 98 8.73 -4.02 -0.63
CA GLY A 98 8.89 -2.94 -1.61
C GLY A 98 10.02 -3.16 -2.59
N GLU A 99 10.60 -4.37 -2.59
CA GLU A 99 11.79 -4.72 -3.33
C GLU A 99 11.61 -6.09 -3.99
N PHE A 100 11.93 -6.20 -5.28
CA PHE A 100 11.90 -7.48 -5.98
C PHE A 100 13.04 -7.61 -6.98
N GLY A 101 13.59 -8.81 -7.09
CA GLY A 101 14.57 -9.14 -8.13
C GLY A 101 13.92 -9.16 -9.51
N GLY A 102 14.35 -8.29 -10.42
CA GLY A 102 13.77 -8.19 -11.75
C GLY A 102 14.45 -7.14 -12.64
N LEU A 103 13.71 -6.69 -13.66
CA LEU A 103 14.23 -5.80 -14.70
C LEU A 103 13.72 -4.36 -14.57
N GLY A 104 12.68 -4.15 -13.76
CA GLY A 104 12.00 -2.87 -13.61
C GLY A 104 11.13 -2.51 -14.80
N ILE A 105 10.22 -3.42 -15.19
CA ILE A 105 9.29 -3.21 -16.30
C ILE A 105 7.88 -3.49 -15.81
N VAL A 106 6.94 -2.61 -16.14
CA VAL A 106 5.51 -2.84 -16.03
C VAL A 106 5.03 -3.41 -17.36
N ILE A 107 4.42 -4.58 -17.33
CA ILE A 107 4.01 -5.33 -18.52
C ILE A 107 2.54 -5.73 -18.44
N THR A 108 1.93 -5.94 -19.59
CA THR A 108 0.58 -6.48 -19.76
C THR A 108 0.56 -7.45 -20.94
N VAL A 109 -0.55 -8.15 -21.15
CA VAL A 109 -0.78 -8.94 -22.37
C VAL A 109 -1.81 -8.20 -23.22
N LYS A 110 -1.41 -7.75 -24.42
CA LYS A 110 -2.30 -7.11 -25.40
C LYS A 110 -2.31 -7.95 -26.67
N GLY A 111 -3.50 -8.42 -27.08
CA GLY A 111 -3.65 -9.19 -28.31
C GLY A 111 -2.73 -10.41 -28.39
N ARG A 112 -2.61 -11.17 -27.27
CA ARG A 112 -1.75 -12.36 -27.11
C ARG A 112 -0.25 -12.09 -26.96
N MET A 113 0.15 -10.82 -27.00
CA MET A 113 1.55 -10.41 -26.95
C MET A 113 1.89 -9.76 -25.62
N LEU A 114 3.01 -10.18 -25.02
CA LEU A 114 3.54 -9.53 -23.83
C LEU A 114 4.06 -8.13 -24.21
N THR A 115 3.43 -7.10 -23.67
CA THR A 115 3.65 -5.70 -24.06
C THR A 115 4.11 -4.90 -22.86
N VAL A 116 5.13 -4.07 -23.06
CA VAL A 116 5.63 -3.11 -22.07
C VAL A 116 4.65 -1.95 -21.96
N ILE A 117 4.11 -1.75 -20.76
CA ILE A 117 3.36 -0.54 -20.43
C ILE A 117 4.36 0.60 -20.24
N SER A 118 5.34 0.40 -19.35
CA SER A 118 6.41 1.36 -19.11
C SER A 118 7.63 0.69 -18.46
N PRO A 119 8.85 1.13 -18.79
CA PRO A 119 10.02 0.86 -17.96
C PRO A 119 9.96 1.74 -16.69
N ILE A 120 10.41 1.20 -15.57
CA ILE A 120 10.60 1.97 -14.33
C ILE A 120 11.93 2.71 -14.45
N GLU A 121 11.96 4.03 -14.21
CA GLU A 121 13.18 4.84 -14.34
C GLU A 121 14.32 4.29 -13.46
N ASP A 122 15.57 4.49 -13.89
CA ASP A 122 16.78 4.03 -13.21
C ASP A 122 16.85 2.52 -12.93
N THR A 123 16.06 1.70 -13.61
CA THR A 123 16.15 0.23 -13.57
C THR A 123 16.92 -0.33 -14.77
N PRO A 124 17.34 -1.62 -14.75
CA PRO A 124 18.04 -2.25 -15.87
C PRO A 124 17.34 -2.05 -17.21
N ALA A 125 16.00 -2.19 -17.25
CA ALA A 125 15.24 -2.05 -18.47
C ALA A 125 15.23 -0.62 -19.02
N PHE A 126 15.11 0.36 -18.14
CA PHE A 126 15.17 1.78 -18.52
C PHE A 126 16.53 2.14 -19.09
N ARG A 127 17.62 1.74 -18.39
CA ARG A 127 19.01 1.97 -18.87
C ARG A 127 19.30 1.28 -20.20
N ALA A 128 18.67 0.13 -20.45
CA ALA A 128 18.80 -0.60 -21.70
C ALA A 128 18.01 0.02 -22.87
N GLY A 129 17.18 1.05 -22.63
CA GLY A 129 16.42 1.74 -23.67
C GLY A 129 15.14 1.04 -24.12
N ILE A 130 14.58 0.18 -23.26
CA ILE A 130 13.24 -0.37 -23.43
C ILE A 130 12.22 0.77 -23.31
N LYS A 131 11.16 0.74 -24.11
CA LYS A 131 10.15 1.80 -24.21
C LYS A 131 8.75 1.25 -24.00
N ALA A 132 7.83 2.13 -23.62
CA ALA A 132 6.40 1.85 -23.67
C ALA A 132 5.99 1.39 -25.08
N GLY A 133 5.16 0.36 -25.17
CA GLY A 133 4.71 -0.25 -26.42
C GLY A 133 5.63 -1.35 -26.97
N ASP A 134 6.82 -1.55 -26.41
CA ASP A 134 7.71 -2.64 -26.79
C ASP A 134 7.03 -4.01 -26.58
N MET A 135 7.10 -4.90 -27.56
CA MET A 135 6.52 -6.24 -27.50
C MET A 135 7.61 -7.27 -27.23
N ILE A 136 7.55 -7.93 -26.08
CA ILE A 136 8.50 -8.99 -25.72
C ILE A 136 8.04 -10.28 -26.40
N ILE A 137 8.82 -10.74 -27.38
CA ILE A 137 8.50 -11.94 -28.17
C ILE A 137 9.21 -13.18 -27.65
N LYS A 138 10.38 -13.02 -27.00
CA LYS A 138 11.14 -14.13 -26.40
C LYS A 138 11.75 -13.73 -25.07
N ILE A 139 11.87 -14.70 -24.17
CA ILE A 139 12.62 -14.61 -22.92
C ILE A 139 13.57 -15.81 -22.85
N ASP A 140 14.88 -15.54 -22.75
CA ASP A 140 15.95 -16.54 -22.81
C ASP A 140 15.79 -17.52 -23.98
N GLY A 141 15.44 -16.98 -25.16
CA GLY A 141 15.23 -17.72 -26.39
C GLY A 141 13.90 -18.49 -26.50
N LYS A 142 13.11 -18.57 -25.41
CA LYS A 142 11.78 -19.19 -25.42
C LYS A 142 10.76 -18.20 -25.97
N ASP A 143 9.95 -18.65 -26.91
CA ASP A 143 8.80 -17.88 -27.41
C ASP A 143 7.79 -17.67 -26.26
N VAL A 144 7.30 -16.43 -26.14
CA VAL A 144 6.35 -16.04 -25.10
C VAL A 144 5.06 -15.47 -25.67
N VAL A 145 4.77 -15.70 -26.95
CA VAL A 145 3.43 -15.51 -27.50
C VAL A 145 2.47 -16.43 -26.76
N ASP A 146 1.29 -15.93 -26.41
CA ASP A 146 0.26 -16.63 -25.61
C ASP A 146 0.64 -16.95 -24.17
N ILE A 147 1.76 -16.46 -23.67
CA ILE A 147 2.12 -16.67 -22.27
C ILE A 147 1.09 -16.00 -21.35
N ALA A 148 0.70 -16.69 -20.28
CA ALA A 148 -0.04 -16.05 -19.20
C ALA A 148 0.87 -15.00 -18.53
N LEU A 149 0.32 -13.82 -18.23
CA LEU A 149 1.07 -12.71 -17.62
C LEU A 149 1.89 -13.15 -16.40
N HIS A 150 1.27 -13.95 -15.54
CA HIS A 150 1.90 -14.47 -14.34
C HIS A 150 3.13 -15.35 -14.63
N ASP A 151 3.08 -16.17 -15.68
CA ASP A 151 4.22 -17.03 -16.05
C ASP A 151 5.34 -16.21 -16.71
N ALA A 152 5.00 -15.16 -17.45
CA ALA A 152 5.98 -14.19 -17.93
C ALA A 152 6.71 -13.50 -16.77
N VAL A 153 5.99 -13.08 -15.73
CA VAL A 153 6.59 -12.47 -14.53
C VAL A 153 7.59 -13.42 -13.87
N LYS A 154 7.27 -14.72 -13.78
CA LYS A 154 8.22 -15.73 -13.26
C LYS A 154 9.50 -15.84 -14.07
N LEU A 155 9.43 -15.72 -15.39
CA LEU A 155 10.61 -15.78 -16.27
C LEU A 155 11.45 -14.49 -16.19
N LEU A 156 10.81 -13.33 -16.06
CA LEU A 156 11.49 -12.05 -16.01
C LEU A 156 12.11 -11.77 -14.62
N ARG A 157 11.50 -12.29 -13.55
CA ARG A 157 12.05 -12.25 -12.19
C ARG A 157 13.13 -13.31 -12.01
N GLY A 158 13.96 -13.12 -10.98
CA GLY A 158 15.05 -14.03 -10.68
C GLY A 158 16.02 -13.41 -9.67
N PRO A 159 17.07 -14.16 -9.28
CA PRO A 159 18.07 -13.69 -8.32
C PRO A 159 18.76 -12.42 -8.82
N GLU A 160 19.11 -11.53 -7.91
CA GLU A 160 19.97 -10.37 -8.19
C GLU A 160 21.28 -10.82 -8.86
N GLY A 161 21.75 -10.05 -9.85
CA GLY A 161 22.96 -10.33 -10.60
C GLY A 161 22.80 -11.40 -11.69
N SER A 162 21.68 -12.14 -11.70
CA SER A 162 21.41 -13.10 -12.79
C SER A 162 21.07 -12.39 -14.10
N LYS A 163 21.49 -12.98 -15.21
CA LYS A 163 21.22 -12.44 -16.55
C LYS A 163 19.91 -12.97 -17.11
N VAL A 164 19.25 -12.15 -17.93
CA VAL A 164 18.13 -12.56 -18.79
C VAL A 164 18.26 -11.85 -20.14
N VAL A 165 17.92 -12.56 -21.21
CA VAL A 165 17.85 -11.98 -22.55
C VAL A 165 16.39 -11.88 -22.95
N ILE A 166 15.93 -10.68 -23.27
CA ILE A 166 14.60 -10.49 -23.86
C ILE A 166 14.74 -10.05 -25.32
N SER A 167 13.97 -10.66 -26.20
CA SER A 167 13.87 -10.24 -27.60
C SER A 167 12.61 -9.38 -27.73
N VAL A 168 12.79 -8.16 -28.22
CA VAL A 168 11.74 -7.13 -28.28
C VAL A 168 11.48 -6.73 -29.74
N LEU A 169 10.21 -6.68 -30.12
CA LEU A 169 9.74 -6.06 -31.34
C LEU A 169 9.13 -4.70 -31.00
N ARG A 170 9.63 -3.64 -31.64
CA ARG A 170 9.14 -2.26 -31.45
C ARG A 170 8.26 -1.87 -32.62
N GLU A 171 7.16 -1.18 -32.33
CA GLU A 171 6.27 -0.66 -33.37
C GLU A 171 7.03 0.19 -34.40
N GLY A 172 6.83 -0.10 -35.69
CA GLY A 172 7.55 0.53 -36.80
C GLY A 172 8.91 -0.09 -37.14
N GLU A 173 9.45 -0.99 -36.31
CA GLU A 173 10.67 -1.75 -36.62
C GLU A 173 10.32 -3.12 -37.24
N LYS A 174 11.09 -3.55 -38.24
CA LYS A 174 10.88 -4.85 -38.93
C LYS A 174 11.61 -6.02 -38.27
N GLU A 175 12.63 -5.72 -37.47
CA GLU A 175 13.48 -6.71 -36.84
C GLU A 175 13.39 -6.61 -35.33
N THR A 176 13.59 -7.75 -34.67
CA THR A 176 13.59 -7.85 -33.21
C THR A 176 14.96 -7.51 -32.67
N LYS A 177 15.01 -6.79 -31.54
CA LYS A 177 16.25 -6.46 -30.84
C LYS A 177 16.38 -7.26 -29.55
N ASP A 178 17.57 -7.82 -29.33
CA ASP A 178 17.88 -8.55 -28.10
C ASP A 178 18.48 -7.61 -27.06
N TYR A 179 17.90 -7.65 -25.86
CA TYR A 179 18.36 -6.90 -24.70
C TYR A 179 18.87 -7.88 -23.65
N SER A 180 20.18 -7.88 -23.44
CA SER A 180 20.84 -8.62 -22.36
C SER A 180 20.80 -7.78 -21.08
N LEU A 181 19.95 -8.14 -20.14
CA LEU A 181 19.71 -7.42 -18.90
C LEU A 181 20.26 -8.20 -17.71
N ILE A 182 20.78 -7.47 -16.72
CA ILE A 182 21.16 -8.03 -15.42
C ILE A 182 20.00 -7.71 -14.47
N ARG A 183 19.48 -8.73 -13.78
CA ARG A 183 18.43 -8.54 -12.77
C ARG A 183 19.00 -7.79 -11.58
N GLU A 184 18.28 -6.78 -11.14
CA GLU A 184 18.61 -5.99 -9.96
C GLU A 184 17.46 -6.05 -8.97
N ILE A 185 17.74 -5.65 -7.73
CA ILE A 185 16.68 -5.37 -6.77
C ILE A 185 15.98 -4.08 -7.19
N ILE A 186 14.75 -4.23 -7.69
CA ILE A 186 13.90 -3.11 -8.08
C ILE A 186 13.18 -2.62 -6.84
N LYS A 187 13.46 -1.37 -6.46
CA LYS A 187 12.78 -0.69 -5.37
C LYS A 187 11.59 0.08 -5.94
N ILE A 188 10.39 -0.19 -5.43
CA ILE A 188 9.23 0.64 -5.75
C ILE A 188 9.20 1.76 -4.71
N PRO A 189 9.42 3.03 -5.09
CA PRO A 189 9.32 4.13 -4.16
C PRO A 189 7.88 4.24 -3.66
N SER A 190 7.70 4.22 -2.35
CA SER A 190 6.38 4.39 -1.73
C SER A 190 5.98 5.84 -1.55
N VAL A 191 6.94 6.76 -1.69
CA VAL A 191 6.76 8.21 -1.59
C VAL A 191 7.15 8.86 -2.91
N LYS A 192 6.22 9.66 -3.44
CA LYS A 192 6.49 10.64 -4.50
C LYS A 192 6.38 12.04 -3.91
N TYR A 193 7.20 12.99 -4.31
CA TYR A 193 7.17 14.34 -3.75
C TYR A 193 7.55 15.43 -4.76
N TRP A 194 6.97 16.61 -4.58
CA TRP A 194 7.11 17.76 -5.46
C TRP A 194 7.03 19.08 -4.69
N VAL A 195 7.42 20.19 -5.33
CA VAL A 195 7.02 21.54 -4.92
C VAL A 195 5.96 22.05 -5.89
N VAL A 196 4.77 22.30 -5.36
CA VAL A 196 3.58 22.63 -6.16
C VAL A 196 3.39 24.13 -6.31
N LYS A 197 3.93 24.90 -5.36
CA LYS A 197 4.03 26.36 -5.35
C LYS A 197 5.23 26.75 -4.50
N PRO A 198 5.77 27.97 -4.65
CA PRO A 198 6.77 28.49 -3.72
C PRO A 198 6.33 28.21 -2.27
N ASN A 199 7.24 27.62 -1.50
CA ASN A 199 7.03 27.27 -0.09
C ASN A 199 6.04 26.13 0.24
N ILE A 200 5.41 25.49 -0.76
CA ILE A 200 4.45 24.38 -0.54
C ILE A 200 5.01 23.08 -1.14
N GLY A 201 5.36 22.15 -0.26
CA GLY A 201 5.72 20.77 -0.61
C GLY A 201 4.48 19.88 -0.67
N TYR A 202 4.45 18.97 -1.63
CA TYR A 202 3.42 17.95 -1.76
C TYR A 202 4.09 16.57 -1.71
N ILE A 203 3.62 15.72 -0.81
CA ILE A 203 4.13 14.37 -0.57
C ILE A 203 2.97 13.41 -0.77
N ARG A 204 3.06 12.52 -1.76
CA ARG A 204 2.12 11.43 -1.98
C ARG A 204 2.72 10.14 -1.46
N LEU A 205 2.12 9.57 -0.42
CA LEU A 205 2.48 8.25 0.08
C LEU A 205 1.48 7.25 -0.51
N THR A 206 1.94 6.37 -1.40
CA THR A 206 1.07 5.45 -2.15
C THR A 206 0.74 4.18 -1.37
N GLN A 207 1.66 3.74 -0.51
CA GLN A 207 1.49 2.54 0.33
C GLN A 207 2.42 2.60 1.55
N PHE A 208 2.12 1.84 2.59
CA PHE A 208 2.98 1.66 3.77
C PHE A 208 3.75 0.34 3.67
N ILE A 209 4.97 0.40 3.12
CA ILE A 209 5.90 -0.72 2.99
C ILE A 209 7.12 -0.51 3.89
N GLN A 210 8.04 -1.48 3.91
CA GLN A 210 9.20 -1.45 4.80
C GLN A 210 10.06 -0.20 4.63
N THR A 211 10.20 0.33 3.41
CA THR A 211 11.05 1.50 3.10
C THR A 211 10.35 2.85 3.28
N SER A 212 9.03 2.89 3.56
CA SER A 212 8.26 4.14 3.49
C SER A 212 8.73 5.25 4.42
N ALA A 213 9.20 4.91 5.62
CA ALA A 213 9.72 5.91 6.54
C ALA A 213 11.04 6.54 6.04
N GLU A 214 11.89 5.75 5.36
CA GLU A 214 13.14 6.23 4.76
C GLU A 214 12.87 7.04 3.48
N ASP A 215 11.92 6.60 2.65
CA ASP A 215 11.51 7.33 1.45
C ASP A 215 10.91 8.69 1.82
N LEU A 216 10.11 8.73 2.90
CA LEU A 216 9.56 9.97 3.45
C LEU A 216 10.65 10.89 4.00
N GLU A 217 11.62 10.36 4.75
CA GLU A 217 12.76 11.13 5.26
C GLU A 217 13.52 11.82 4.11
N LYS A 218 13.82 11.08 3.03
CA LYS A 218 14.47 11.63 1.84
C LYS A 218 13.65 12.77 1.22
N ALA A 219 12.33 12.59 1.12
CA ALA A 219 11.42 13.60 0.61
C ALA A 219 11.42 14.87 1.50
N MET A 220 11.33 14.70 2.82
CA MET A 220 11.32 15.81 3.77
C MET A 220 12.63 16.60 3.72
N LEU A 221 13.79 15.93 3.70
CA LEU A 221 15.09 16.60 3.56
C LEU A 221 15.25 17.34 2.23
N ALA A 222 14.70 16.80 1.13
CA ALA A 222 14.72 17.47 -0.17
C ALA A 222 13.85 18.74 -0.17
N LEU A 223 12.66 18.67 0.42
CA LEU A 223 11.75 19.82 0.55
C LEU A 223 12.32 20.90 1.48
N GLU A 224 12.99 20.51 2.57
CA GLU A 224 13.69 21.45 3.46
C GLU A 224 14.82 22.20 2.75
N LYS A 225 15.63 21.49 1.94
CA LYS A 225 16.68 22.11 1.10
C LYS A 225 16.09 23.10 0.09
N ALA A 226 14.89 22.81 -0.40
CA ALA A 226 14.12 23.70 -1.27
C ALA A 226 13.42 24.86 -0.53
N LYS A 227 13.66 25.00 0.78
CA LYS A 227 13.08 26.05 1.64
C LYS A 227 11.54 26.01 1.67
N VAL A 228 10.96 24.83 1.56
CA VAL A 228 9.53 24.62 1.76
C VAL A 228 9.15 24.98 3.19
N THR A 229 8.07 25.75 3.37
CA THR A 229 7.58 26.16 4.68
C THR A 229 6.20 25.60 5.00
N SER A 230 5.63 24.73 4.17
CA SER A 230 4.38 24.01 4.43
C SER A 230 4.29 22.71 3.64
N ILE A 231 3.59 21.69 4.16
CA ILE A 231 3.47 20.37 3.53
C ILE A 231 2.00 20.00 3.35
N ILE A 232 1.71 19.41 2.19
CA ILE A 232 0.50 18.63 1.93
C ILE A 232 0.91 17.15 1.88
N LEU A 233 0.40 16.33 2.80
CA LEU A 233 0.56 14.88 2.79
C LEU A 233 -0.69 14.24 2.17
N ASP A 234 -0.53 13.57 1.04
CA ASP A 234 -1.62 12.91 0.34
C ASP A 234 -1.66 11.41 0.65
N LEU A 235 -2.72 10.99 1.33
CA LEU A 235 -3.04 9.60 1.67
C LEU A 235 -4.26 9.10 0.90
N ARG A 236 -4.76 9.84 -0.09
CA ARG A 236 -5.92 9.44 -0.91
C ARG A 236 -5.59 8.18 -1.71
N ASN A 237 -6.55 7.26 -1.75
CA ASN A 237 -6.42 5.95 -2.40
C ASN A 237 -5.23 5.11 -1.88
N ASN A 238 -4.70 5.41 -0.69
CA ASN A 238 -3.68 4.58 -0.04
C ASN A 238 -4.36 3.53 0.87
N PRO A 239 -4.31 2.24 0.51
CA PRO A 239 -5.01 1.17 1.23
C PRO A 239 -4.34 0.79 2.57
N GLY A 240 -3.25 1.46 2.92
CA GLY A 240 -2.48 1.23 4.13
C GLY A 240 -1.26 0.34 3.87
N GLY A 241 -1.03 -0.62 4.76
CA GLY A 241 0.13 -1.51 4.72
C GLY A 241 0.64 -1.82 6.13
N LEU A 242 1.95 -1.86 6.31
CA LEU A 242 2.59 -2.25 7.55
C LEU A 242 2.30 -1.26 8.69
N LEU A 243 1.84 -1.78 9.82
CA LEU A 243 1.66 -1.02 11.06
C LEU A 243 2.97 -0.32 11.49
N THR A 244 4.09 -1.03 11.41
CA THR A 244 5.40 -0.48 11.78
C THR A 244 5.75 0.73 10.94
N ALA A 245 5.56 0.64 9.61
CA ALA A 245 5.75 1.78 8.71
C ALA A 245 4.81 2.95 9.05
N ALA A 246 3.54 2.68 9.41
CA ALA A 246 2.60 3.70 9.85
C ALA A 246 3.08 4.45 11.10
N VAL A 247 3.61 3.71 12.09
CA VAL A 247 4.16 4.28 13.32
C VAL A 247 5.36 5.16 13.02
N GLU A 248 6.32 4.67 12.22
CA GLU A 248 7.51 5.44 11.88
C GLU A 248 7.20 6.67 11.04
N VAL A 249 6.27 6.57 10.06
CA VAL A 249 5.77 7.73 9.30
C VAL A 249 5.10 8.74 10.23
N GLY A 250 4.24 8.28 11.15
CA GLY A 250 3.59 9.15 12.14
C GLY A 250 4.58 9.95 12.99
N ARG A 251 5.68 9.31 13.42
CA ARG A 251 6.77 9.95 14.18
C ARG A 251 7.49 11.07 13.43
N LYS A 252 7.47 11.08 12.10
CA LYS A 252 8.05 12.19 11.31
C LYS A 252 7.26 13.49 11.45
N PHE A 253 5.95 13.39 11.69
CA PHE A 253 5.07 14.55 11.83
C PHE A 253 4.77 14.92 13.28
N ILE A 254 4.76 13.95 14.19
CA ILE A 254 4.35 14.13 15.59
C ILE A 254 5.60 14.15 16.48
N PRO A 255 5.96 15.31 17.08
CA PRO A 255 7.17 15.44 17.89
C PRO A 255 7.05 14.75 19.26
N LYS A 256 5.86 14.81 19.86
CA LYS A 256 5.55 14.16 21.14
C LYS A 256 4.07 13.86 21.21
N GLY A 257 3.72 12.61 21.46
CA GLY A 257 2.33 12.16 21.55
C GLY A 257 2.14 10.73 21.07
N ASP A 258 0.96 10.19 21.31
CA ASP A 258 0.62 8.84 20.88
C ASP A 258 0.33 8.84 19.37
N ILE A 259 0.72 7.77 18.69
CA ILE A 259 0.41 7.52 17.28
C ILE A 259 -0.82 6.62 17.18
N VAL A 260 -0.77 5.47 17.85
CA VAL A 260 -1.83 4.46 17.80
C VAL A 260 -1.74 3.58 19.02
N SER A 261 -2.88 3.04 19.44
CA SER A 261 -2.92 1.96 20.43
C SER A 261 -3.63 0.74 19.88
N ILE A 262 -3.20 -0.45 20.28
CA ILE A 262 -3.69 -1.74 19.81
C ILE A 262 -4.21 -2.52 21.00
N LYS A 263 -5.39 -3.09 20.87
CA LYS A 263 -6.02 -3.92 21.89
C LYS A 263 -6.35 -5.30 21.34
N GLY A 264 -5.70 -6.32 21.91
CA GLY A 264 -5.90 -7.73 21.58
C GLY A 264 -7.06 -8.38 22.35
N ARG A 265 -7.25 -9.69 22.12
CA ARG A 265 -8.26 -10.51 22.80
C ARG A 265 -8.00 -10.66 24.30
N ASP A 266 -6.74 -10.69 24.72
CA ASP A 266 -6.31 -10.72 26.13
C ASP A 266 -6.65 -9.42 26.89
N GLY A 267 -7.04 -8.37 26.17
CA GLY A 267 -7.34 -7.06 26.73
C GLY A 267 -6.10 -6.19 26.94
N GLU A 268 -4.89 -6.69 26.66
CA GLU A 268 -3.66 -5.90 26.73
C GLU A 268 -3.71 -4.79 25.69
N LYS A 269 -3.34 -3.58 26.13
CA LYS A 269 -3.29 -2.37 25.31
C LYS A 269 -1.83 -1.98 25.10
N ASN A 270 -1.36 -2.10 23.86
CA ASN A 270 -0.04 -1.65 23.45
C ASN A 270 -0.15 -0.29 22.76
N THR A 271 0.50 0.74 23.30
CA THR A 271 0.51 2.09 22.73
C THR A 271 1.86 2.39 22.09
N TYR A 272 1.82 2.91 20.86
CA TYR A 272 2.98 3.40 20.12
C TYR A 272 2.97 4.92 20.14
N SER A 273 4.08 5.51 20.57
CA SER A 273 4.20 6.97 20.73
C SER A 273 5.46 7.52 20.06
N SER A 274 5.48 8.83 19.89
CA SER A 274 6.65 9.63 19.52
C SER A 274 7.14 10.45 20.71
N PHE A 275 8.45 10.68 20.77
CA PHE A 275 9.12 11.39 21.88
C PHE A 275 10.17 12.39 21.40
N PHE A 276 10.35 12.56 20.09
CA PHE A 276 11.32 13.48 19.53
C PHE A 276 10.79 14.12 18.24
N GLN A 277 11.26 15.35 17.98
CA GLN A 277 10.98 16.06 16.76
C GLN A 277 12.01 15.69 15.69
N SER A 278 11.57 15.06 14.59
CA SER A 278 12.46 14.70 13.46
C SER A 278 12.70 15.87 12.50
N HIS A 279 11.68 16.70 12.28
CA HIS A 279 11.69 17.79 11.30
C HIS A 279 11.09 19.08 11.87
N PRO A 280 11.37 20.26 11.29
CA PRO A 280 10.71 21.51 11.67
C PRO A 280 9.17 21.39 11.62
N LEU A 281 8.50 21.98 12.61
CA LEU A 281 7.04 22.02 12.64
C LEU A 281 6.53 23.12 11.72
N ILE A 282 6.29 22.75 10.47
CA ILE A 282 5.65 23.59 9.44
C ILE A 282 4.16 23.24 9.29
N PRO A 283 3.31 24.16 8.83
CA PRO A 283 1.91 23.89 8.49
C PRO A 283 1.73 22.59 7.69
N LEU A 284 0.74 21.79 8.08
CA LEU A 284 0.48 20.46 7.53
C LEU A 284 -1.00 20.31 7.19
N ILE A 285 -1.30 19.94 5.95
CA ILE A 285 -2.61 19.45 5.53
C ILE A 285 -2.46 17.98 5.11
N VAL A 286 -3.40 17.13 5.51
CA VAL A 286 -3.45 15.72 5.12
C VAL A 286 -4.67 15.50 4.24
N LEU A 287 -4.48 15.04 3.01
CA LEU A 287 -5.56 14.67 2.11
C LEU A 287 -5.98 13.23 2.36
N ILE A 288 -7.27 13.00 2.59
CA ILE A 288 -7.87 11.68 2.77
C ILE A 288 -9.12 11.51 1.92
N ASN A 289 -9.45 10.25 1.60
CA ASN A 289 -10.69 9.88 0.95
C ASN A 289 -11.12 8.46 1.35
N GLU A 290 -12.18 7.97 0.72
CA GLU A 290 -12.76 6.65 0.97
C GLU A 290 -11.79 5.50 0.70
N GLY A 291 -10.75 5.72 -0.10
CA GLY A 291 -9.68 4.76 -0.37
C GLY A 291 -8.52 4.81 0.65
N SER A 292 -8.49 5.80 1.54
CA SER A 292 -7.55 5.86 2.65
C SER A 292 -7.95 4.82 3.71
N ALA A 293 -7.14 3.79 3.92
CA ALA A 293 -7.47 2.70 4.84
C ALA A 293 -6.30 2.29 5.75
N SER A 294 -6.61 1.66 6.88
CA SER A 294 -5.66 0.98 7.76
C SER A 294 -4.51 1.90 8.21
N ALA A 295 -3.25 1.62 7.82
CA ALA A 295 -2.10 2.46 8.15
C ALA A 295 -2.28 3.95 7.79
N SER A 296 -2.97 4.27 6.68
CA SER A 296 -3.32 5.65 6.32
C SER A 296 -4.19 6.30 7.39
N GLU A 297 -5.16 5.57 7.94
CA GLU A 297 -6.07 6.04 8.97
C GLU A 297 -5.38 6.18 10.33
N ILE A 298 -4.38 5.33 10.61
CA ILE A 298 -3.50 5.47 11.78
C ILE A 298 -2.77 6.81 11.72
N VAL A 299 -2.10 7.13 10.61
CA VAL A 299 -1.36 8.39 10.47
C VAL A 299 -2.30 9.60 10.48
N ALA A 300 -3.41 9.53 9.75
CA ALA A 300 -4.40 10.61 9.72
C ALA A 300 -5.02 10.86 11.10
N GLY A 301 -5.45 9.81 11.79
CA GLY A 301 -5.99 9.89 13.15
C GLY A 301 -4.97 10.41 14.16
N ALA A 302 -3.71 9.98 14.05
CA ALA A 302 -2.62 10.48 14.89
C ALA A 302 -2.39 11.98 14.69
N ILE A 303 -2.32 12.44 13.44
CA ILE A 303 -2.12 13.86 13.12
C ILE A 303 -3.29 14.70 13.62
N LYS A 304 -4.53 14.21 13.42
CA LYS A 304 -5.75 14.88 13.88
C LYS A 304 -5.80 15.01 15.40
N ASP A 305 -5.64 13.90 16.12
CA ASP A 305 -5.82 13.86 17.57
C ASP A 305 -4.70 14.61 18.32
N ASN A 306 -3.49 14.63 17.76
CA ASN A 306 -2.39 15.44 18.28
C ASN A 306 -2.47 16.92 17.82
N LYS A 307 -3.51 17.33 17.09
CA LYS A 307 -3.70 18.69 16.55
C LYS A 307 -2.50 19.16 15.71
N ARG A 308 -1.84 18.23 15.02
CA ARG A 308 -0.62 18.50 14.27
C ARG A 308 -0.90 19.09 12.89
N GLY A 309 -2.01 18.72 12.27
CA GLY A 309 -2.39 19.19 10.93
C GLY A 309 -3.89 19.11 10.73
N ILE A 310 -4.35 19.63 9.59
CA ILE A 310 -5.77 19.64 9.20
C ILE A 310 -5.99 18.50 8.21
N LEU A 311 -7.01 17.68 8.43
CA LEU A 311 -7.46 16.68 7.47
C LEU A 311 -8.45 17.31 6.49
N LEU A 312 -8.25 17.09 5.20
CA LEU A 312 -9.09 17.64 4.14
C LEU A 312 -9.48 16.53 3.15
N GLY A 313 -10.72 16.56 2.66
CA GLY A 313 -11.20 15.66 1.61
C GLY A 313 -12.49 14.94 2.01
N LYS A 314 -12.47 13.61 1.96
CA LYS A 314 -13.63 12.77 2.31
C LYS A 314 -13.28 11.79 3.42
N LYS A 315 -14.32 11.29 4.08
CA LYS A 315 -14.24 10.26 5.11
C LYS A 315 -13.44 9.04 4.64
N SER A 316 -12.59 8.51 5.52
CA SER A 316 -11.77 7.32 5.24
C SER A 316 -12.54 5.99 5.32
N PHE A 317 -11.91 4.90 4.90
CA PHE A 317 -12.55 3.59 4.71
C PHE A 317 -13.14 2.96 5.99
N GLY A 318 -12.41 3.03 7.11
CA GLY A 318 -12.81 2.42 8.39
C GLY A 318 -12.25 1.03 8.66
N LYS A 319 -11.04 0.70 8.19
CA LYS A 319 -10.41 -0.60 8.47
C LYS A 319 -9.61 -0.54 9.77
N GLY A 320 -10.32 -0.58 10.91
CA GLY A 320 -9.77 -0.50 12.27
C GLY A 320 -9.18 -1.79 12.87
N SER A 321 -8.95 -2.84 12.07
CA SER A 321 -8.48 -4.16 12.54
C SER A 321 -7.01 -4.40 12.19
N VAL A 322 -6.31 -5.13 13.06
CA VAL A 322 -4.93 -5.56 12.88
C VAL A 322 -4.91 -7.02 12.49
N GLN A 323 -4.27 -7.32 11.36
CA GLN A 323 -4.02 -8.70 10.94
C GLN A 323 -2.62 -9.12 11.37
N THR A 324 -2.51 -10.22 12.11
CA THR A 324 -1.25 -10.92 12.31
C THR A 324 -1.06 -11.92 11.20
N VAL A 325 0.08 -11.86 10.50
CA VAL A 325 0.46 -12.85 9.49
C VAL A 325 1.32 -13.92 10.16
N ILE A 326 0.81 -15.15 10.19
CA ILE A 326 1.41 -16.31 10.85
C ILE A 326 1.90 -17.25 9.77
N SER A 327 3.21 -17.37 9.60
CA SER A 327 3.81 -18.34 8.67
C SER A 327 3.55 -19.77 9.15
N LEU A 328 3.25 -20.67 8.22
CA LEU A 328 3.03 -22.09 8.47
C LEU A 328 4.15 -22.94 7.87
N ASN A 329 4.23 -24.20 8.31
CA ASN A 329 5.35 -25.10 8.00
C ASN A 329 5.44 -25.51 6.52
N ASP A 330 4.34 -25.47 5.78
CA ASP A 330 4.29 -25.77 4.34
C ASP A 330 4.67 -24.56 3.46
N GLY A 331 5.06 -23.45 4.08
CA GLY A 331 5.39 -22.19 3.40
C GLY A 331 4.17 -21.31 3.13
N SER A 332 2.97 -21.73 3.52
CA SER A 332 1.77 -20.89 3.50
C SER A 332 1.73 -19.94 4.70
N ALA A 333 0.70 -19.10 4.79
CA ALA A 333 0.47 -18.25 5.94
C ALA A 333 -1.01 -18.02 6.23
N LEU A 334 -1.31 -17.78 7.50
CA LEU A 334 -2.61 -17.34 7.98
C LEU A 334 -2.53 -15.84 8.31
N ALA A 335 -3.30 -15.01 7.60
CA ALA A 335 -3.57 -13.64 8.02
C ALA A 335 -4.82 -13.67 8.90
N LEU A 336 -4.70 -13.36 10.19
CA LEU A 336 -5.79 -13.43 11.16
C LEU A 336 -5.99 -12.09 11.85
N THR A 337 -7.24 -11.63 11.95
CA THR A 337 -7.55 -10.46 12.78
C THR A 337 -7.40 -10.80 14.26
N THR A 338 -6.39 -10.25 14.90
CA THR A 338 -6.01 -10.55 16.30
C THR A 338 -6.27 -9.39 17.25
N ALA A 339 -6.38 -8.17 16.71
CA ALA A 339 -6.55 -6.97 17.51
C ALA A 339 -7.30 -5.87 16.74
N LEU A 340 -7.75 -4.86 17.48
CA LEU A 340 -8.28 -3.61 16.94
C LEU A 340 -7.33 -2.47 17.33
N TYR A 341 -7.21 -1.47 16.46
CA TYR A 341 -6.46 -0.27 16.80
C TYR A 341 -7.39 0.92 17.07
N TYR A 342 -6.86 1.83 17.88
CA TYR A 342 -7.56 3.00 18.42
C TYR A 342 -6.69 4.22 18.21
N THR A 343 -7.30 5.33 17.83
CA THR A 343 -6.62 6.62 17.70
C THR A 343 -6.13 7.12 19.07
N PRO A 344 -5.25 8.15 19.12
CA PRO A 344 -4.79 8.72 20.39
C PRO A 344 -5.91 9.19 21.33
N SER A 345 -7.03 9.68 20.79
CA SER A 345 -8.23 10.02 21.58
C SER A 345 -9.03 8.81 22.08
N GLY A 346 -8.63 7.59 21.73
CA GLY A 346 -9.26 6.33 22.15
C GLY A 346 -10.43 5.90 21.26
N VAL A 347 -10.58 6.47 20.07
CA VAL A 347 -11.66 6.12 19.15
C VAL A 347 -11.32 4.84 18.39
N ASN A 348 -12.23 3.86 18.44
CA ASN A 348 -12.19 2.70 17.53
C ASN A 348 -12.79 3.11 16.18
N ILE A 349 -11.99 3.00 15.13
CA ILE A 349 -12.38 3.44 13.79
C ILE A 349 -12.90 2.31 12.90
N HIS A 350 -12.95 1.07 13.41
CA HIS A 350 -13.42 -0.08 12.66
C HIS A 350 -14.89 0.11 12.23
N LYS A 351 -15.15 -0.01 10.92
CA LYS A 351 -16.42 0.29 10.23
C LYS A 351 -16.91 1.73 10.39
N LYS A 352 -16.06 2.64 10.89
CA LYS A 352 -16.40 4.05 11.11
C LYS A 352 -15.55 5.02 10.30
N GLY A 353 -14.27 4.74 10.11
CA GLY A 353 -13.33 5.65 9.44
C GLY A 353 -12.94 6.87 10.28
N ILE A 354 -12.17 7.75 9.66
CA ILE A 354 -11.72 9.06 10.14
C ILE A 354 -12.45 10.11 9.31
N GLU A 355 -13.14 11.03 10.01
CA GLU A 355 -13.75 12.19 9.36
C GLU A 355 -12.69 13.26 9.05
N PRO A 356 -12.75 13.93 7.89
CA PRO A 356 -11.91 15.09 7.63
C PRO A 356 -12.32 16.26 8.54
N ASP A 357 -11.43 17.22 8.74
CA ASP A 357 -11.75 18.48 9.40
C ASP A 357 -12.43 19.46 8.43
N ILE A 358 -12.09 19.36 7.14
CA ILE A 358 -12.70 20.13 6.06
C ILE A 358 -13.13 19.15 4.96
N GLU A 359 -14.44 18.99 4.80
CA GLU A 359 -14.98 18.17 3.73
C GLU A 359 -14.91 18.90 2.38
N VAL A 360 -14.36 18.24 1.36
CA VAL A 360 -14.24 18.76 0.00
C VAL A 360 -14.47 17.63 -0.99
N ASP A 361 -15.48 17.77 -1.85
CA ASP A 361 -15.76 16.82 -2.92
C ASP A 361 -14.84 17.03 -4.13
N LEU A 362 -14.42 15.93 -4.75
CA LEU A 362 -13.86 15.96 -6.10
C LEU A 362 -14.99 16.12 -7.14
N PRO A 363 -14.73 16.79 -8.27
CA PRO A 363 -15.71 16.87 -9.36
C PRO A 363 -16.12 15.47 -9.82
N LYS A 364 -17.42 15.26 -10.03
CA LYS A 364 -17.91 14.04 -10.69
C LYS A 364 -17.68 14.21 -12.19
N VAL A 365 -16.81 13.37 -12.74
CA VAL A 365 -16.43 13.34 -14.15
C VAL A 365 -16.71 11.95 -14.72
N SER A 366 -17.27 11.89 -15.93
CA SER A 366 -17.49 10.63 -16.68
C SER A 366 -16.17 9.96 -17.05
N ASP A 367 -16.19 8.70 -17.46
CA ASP A 367 -14.96 8.00 -17.89
C ASP A 367 -14.37 8.62 -19.17
N GLU A 368 -15.22 9.15 -20.05
CA GLU A 368 -14.81 9.91 -21.23
C GLU A 368 -14.16 11.23 -20.83
N GLU A 369 -14.78 11.97 -19.91
CA GLU A 369 -14.22 13.21 -19.37
C GLU A 369 -12.90 12.95 -18.65
N ARG A 370 -12.75 11.84 -17.91
CA ARG A 370 -11.48 11.46 -17.27
C ARG A 370 -10.38 11.25 -18.28
N LYS A 371 -10.64 10.55 -19.39
CA LYS A 371 -9.65 10.32 -20.45
C LYS A 371 -9.25 11.63 -21.12
N GLU A 372 -10.22 12.50 -21.37
CA GLU A 372 -9.98 13.81 -21.96
C GLU A 372 -9.17 14.70 -21.02
N ILE A 373 -9.52 14.76 -19.73
CA ILE A 373 -8.76 15.49 -18.72
C ILE A 373 -7.34 14.92 -18.59
N ALA A 374 -7.18 13.59 -18.55
CA ALA A 374 -5.86 12.96 -18.49
C ALA A 374 -4.99 13.35 -19.70
N LYS A 375 -5.59 13.36 -20.90
CA LYS A 375 -4.92 13.79 -22.13
C LYS A 375 -4.53 15.28 -22.07
N GLN A 376 -5.43 16.14 -21.58
CA GLN A 376 -5.15 17.57 -21.41
C GLN A 376 -4.02 17.82 -20.40
N ILE A 377 -3.99 17.09 -19.29
CA ILE A 377 -2.90 17.14 -18.31
C ILE A 377 -1.59 16.74 -18.97
N GLU A 378 -1.57 15.63 -19.72
CA GLU A 378 -0.37 15.17 -20.42
C GLU A 378 0.12 16.20 -21.45
N GLU A 379 -0.78 16.87 -22.16
CA GLU A 379 -0.45 17.94 -23.11
C GLU A 379 0.08 19.20 -22.41
N GLU A 380 -0.57 19.66 -21.34
CA GLU A 380 -0.13 20.79 -20.52
C GLU A 380 1.25 20.53 -19.90
N GLU A 381 1.51 19.31 -19.45
CA GLU A 381 2.82 18.89 -18.94
C GLU A 381 3.89 18.89 -20.03
N LYS A 382 3.59 18.39 -21.23
CA LYS A 382 4.51 18.44 -22.38
C LYS A 382 4.87 19.89 -22.72
N LEU A 383 3.88 20.78 -22.69
CA LEU A 383 4.08 22.22 -22.93
C LEU A 383 4.91 22.86 -21.81
N ALA A 384 4.66 22.53 -20.55
CA ALA A 384 5.43 23.02 -19.41
C ALA A 384 6.89 22.58 -19.48
N LYS A 385 7.15 21.29 -19.79
CA LYS A 385 8.50 20.76 -20.04
C LYS A 385 9.22 21.46 -21.19
N ALA A 386 8.52 21.71 -22.29
CA ALA A 386 9.08 22.42 -23.44
C ALA A 386 9.44 23.88 -23.09
N ALA A 387 8.62 24.54 -22.27
CA ALA A 387 8.86 25.88 -21.78
C ALA A 387 10.03 25.93 -20.78
N GLU A 388 10.16 24.96 -19.89
CA GLU A 388 11.25 24.85 -18.92
C GLU A 388 12.58 24.52 -19.62
N ALA A 389 12.56 23.63 -20.61
CA ALA A 389 13.71 23.35 -21.48
C ALA A 389 14.14 24.58 -22.29
N SER A 390 13.17 25.39 -22.78
CA SER A 390 13.46 26.66 -23.44
C SER A 390 14.02 27.71 -22.48
N LYS A 391 13.54 27.80 -21.23
CA LYS A 391 14.09 28.70 -20.21
C LYS A 391 15.52 28.30 -19.81
N SER A 392 15.77 27.01 -19.65
CA SER A 392 17.11 26.47 -19.36
C SER A 392 18.09 26.72 -20.53
N ALA A 393 17.64 26.54 -21.77
CA ALA A 393 18.40 26.87 -22.97
C ALA A 393 18.66 28.39 -23.13
N ALA A 394 17.69 29.23 -22.76
CA ALA A 394 17.81 30.68 -22.82
C ALA A 394 18.75 31.28 -21.75
N LEU A 395 18.98 30.56 -20.64
CA LEU A 395 19.97 30.90 -19.61
C LEU A 395 21.40 30.42 -19.96
N ALA A 396 21.55 29.56 -20.97
CA ALA A 396 22.81 28.90 -21.32
C ALA A 396 23.37 29.24 -22.72
N ALA A 397 22.75 30.14 -23.50
CA ALA A 397 23.24 30.47 -24.84
C ALA A 397 23.17 31.98 -25.16
N PRO A 398 24.16 32.53 -25.88
CA PRO A 398 24.08 33.86 -26.49
C PRO A 398 23.12 33.85 -27.70
N THR A 399 22.56 35.02 -28.01
CA THR A 399 21.49 35.31 -29.00
C THR A 399 21.93 35.09 -30.49
N PRO A 400 21.04 35.12 -31.51
CA PRO A 400 20.70 33.92 -32.29
C PRO A 400 20.77 34.09 -33.83
N ALA A 401 20.56 32.99 -34.55
CA ALA A 401 19.92 32.91 -35.87
C ALA A 401 19.39 31.48 -36.03
N ALA A 402 18.30 31.10 -36.70
CA ALA A 402 17.08 31.73 -37.20
C ALA A 402 16.28 30.56 -37.85
N THR A 403 14.96 30.48 -37.58
CA THR A 403 13.88 29.86 -38.40
C THR A 403 13.89 28.36 -38.75
N ALA A 404 12.90 27.61 -38.25
CA ALA A 404 11.67 27.26 -39.00
C ALA A 404 10.69 26.36 -38.18
N THR A 405 9.39 26.53 -38.42
CA THR A 405 8.19 25.83 -37.88
C THR A 405 7.33 25.35 -39.08
N PRO A 406 6.15 24.69 -38.95
CA PRO A 406 5.56 23.76 -37.96
C PRO A 406 4.82 22.54 -38.63
N SER A 407 4.04 21.75 -37.86
CA SER A 407 2.70 21.09 -38.15
C SER A 407 2.61 19.65 -37.55
N ALA A 408 1.79 19.33 -36.53
CA ALA A 408 0.33 19.01 -36.49
C ALA A 408 -0.03 17.69 -37.24
N GLU A 409 -0.86 16.72 -36.80
CA GLU A 409 -1.83 16.46 -35.71
C GLU A 409 -2.21 14.93 -35.73
N THR A 410 -2.66 14.38 -34.58
CA THR A 410 -3.61 13.27 -34.18
C THR A 410 -4.24 12.26 -35.20
N PRO A 411 -4.98 11.15 -34.81
CA PRO A 411 -5.46 10.67 -33.47
C PRO A 411 -5.50 9.12 -33.14
N ALA A 412 -5.75 8.83 -31.83
CA ALA A 412 -6.60 7.81 -31.11
C ALA A 412 -6.94 6.41 -31.74
N SER A 413 -7.34 5.31 -31.06
CA SER A 413 -7.91 5.01 -29.72
C SER A 413 -8.00 3.46 -29.49
N GLY A 414 -8.32 2.99 -28.26
CA GLY A 414 -9.04 1.72 -27.96
C GLY A 414 -8.33 0.73 -26.99
N THR A 415 -8.62 0.66 -25.67
CA THR A 415 -9.71 0.06 -24.83
C THR A 415 -9.80 -1.48 -24.72
N ALA A 416 -9.78 -1.99 -23.46
CA ALA A 416 -10.51 -3.15 -22.84
C ALA A 416 -9.67 -3.72 -21.65
N VAL A 417 -10.05 -3.85 -20.36
CA VAL A 417 -11.22 -4.34 -19.57
C VAL A 417 -11.07 -5.80 -19.08
N ALA A 418 -11.16 -6.02 -17.74
CA ALA A 418 -11.88 -7.08 -16.99
C ALA A 418 -11.17 -7.49 -15.65
N PRO A 419 -11.84 -8.09 -14.62
CA PRO A 419 -13.26 -8.09 -14.23
C PRO A 419 -13.52 -7.72 -12.74
N ALA A 420 -14.79 -7.80 -12.34
CA ALA A 420 -15.44 -7.17 -11.18
C ALA A 420 -15.33 -7.89 -9.82
N SER A 421 -15.33 -7.08 -8.75
CA SER A 421 -16.00 -7.35 -7.46
C SER A 421 -16.74 -6.07 -7.03
N ASP A 422 -17.92 -6.21 -6.45
CA ASP A 422 -18.97 -5.19 -6.37
C ASP A 422 -18.57 -3.76 -5.95
N THR A 423 -18.91 -2.83 -6.84
CA THR A 423 -19.07 -1.36 -6.75
C THR A 423 -18.20 -0.59 -5.76
N TYR A 424 -16.96 -0.30 -6.15
CA TYR A 424 -16.25 0.93 -5.77
C TYR A 424 -16.05 1.78 -7.04
N VAL A 425 -16.65 2.97 -7.08
CA VAL A 425 -16.40 3.96 -8.12
C VAL A 425 -15.12 4.72 -7.70
N PRO A 426 -14.00 4.64 -8.44
CA PRO A 426 -12.80 5.37 -8.07
C PRO A 426 -13.10 6.87 -8.00
N SER A 427 -12.61 7.55 -6.97
CA SER A 427 -12.63 9.02 -6.89
C SER A 427 -12.15 9.67 -8.20
N GLY A 428 -12.64 10.87 -8.53
CA GLY A 428 -12.26 11.64 -9.74
C GLY A 428 -10.78 12.07 -9.82
N LEU A 429 -9.92 11.47 -8.99
CA LEU A 429 -8.50 11.72 -8.95
C LEU A 429 -7.83 11.11 -10.19
N ILE A 430 -7.33 11.98 -11.06
CA ILE A 430 -6.48 11.59 -12.18
C ILE A 430 -5.05 11.77 -11.70
N GLU A 431 -4.34 10.65 -11.55
CA GLU A 431 -2.91 10.68 -11.24
C GLU A 431 -2.17 11.38 -12.39
N PRO A 432 -1.22 12.28 -12.09
CA PRO A 432 -0.33 12.79 -13.11
C PRO A 432 0.41 11.61 -13.77
N PRO A 433 0.71 11.65 -15.08
CA PRO A 433 1.48 10.60 -15.75
C PRO A 433 2.77 10.30 -14.99
N ASP A 434 3.15 9.01 -14.91
CA ASP A 434 4.32 8.47 -14.19
C ASP A 434 5.71 9.00 -14.66
N SER A 435 5.77 10.10 -15.40
CA SER A 435 6.98 10.59 -16.07
C SER A 435 7.97 11.37 -15.20
N PHE A 436 8.02 11.15 -13.88
CA PHE A 436 8.82 11.95 -12.96
C PHE A 436 9.31 11.18 -11.73
N THR A 437 10.45 10.49 -11.87
CA THR A 437 11.23 9.91 -10.76
C THR A 437 12.62 10.53 -10.63
N LYS A 438 12.86 11.70 -11.22
CA LYS A 438 14.06 12.47 -10.90
C LYS A 438 13.86 13.21 -9.58
N GLY A 439 14.78 12.96 -8.65
CA GLY A 439 15.03 13.76 -7.44
C GLY A 439 15.46 15.21 -7.73
N SER A 440 14.86 15.85 -8.73
CA SER A 440 14.94 17.27 -9.02
C SER A 440 13.55 17.86 -8.82
N LEU A 441 13.45 18.78 -7.86
CA LEU A 441 12.29 19.62 -7.66
C LEU A 441 11.92 20.34 -8.97
N GLN A 442 10.91 19.86 -9.68
CA GLN A 442 10.29 20.56 -10.80
C GLN A 442 8.89 21.05 -10.39
N GLU A 443 8.49 22.20 -10.94
CA GLU A 443 7.19 22.83 -10.66
C GLU A 443 6.06 21.88 -11.07
N TYR A 444 5.30 21.38 -10.09
CA TYR A 444 4.13 20.56 -10.35
C TYR A 444 2.99 21.43 -10.89
N VAL A 445 2.50 21.10 -12.09
CA VAL A 445 1.26 21.67 -12.60
C VAL A 445 0.11 21.02 -11.84
N ILE A 446 -0.49 21.77 -10.90
CA ILE A 446 -1.63 21.29 -10.14
C ILE A 446 -2.75 20.97 -11.11
N ASN A 447 -3.21 19.71 -11.09
CA ASN A 447 -4.40 19.29 -11.81
C ASN A 447 -5.57 20.23 -11.43
N LYS A 448 -6.03 21.02 -12.40
CA LYS A 448 -7.12 22.00 -12.24
C LYS A 448 -8.46 21.36 -11.84
N TYR A 449 -8.58 20.03 -11.98
CA TYR A 449 -9.75 19.24 -11.58
C TYR A 449 -9.61 18.61 -10.19
N ASP A 450 -8.45 18.74 -9.53
CA ASP A 450 -8.26 18.31 -8.14
C ASP A 450 -8.67 19.43 -7.16
N SER A 451 -9.98 19.58 -6.95
CA SER A 451 -10.56 20.57 -6.04
C SER A 451 -10.01 20.46 -4.60
N GLN A 452 -9.66 19.26 -4.16
CA GLN A 452 -9.12 19.01 -2.82
C GLN A 452 -7.69 19.55 -2.69
N LEU A 453 -6.82 19.25 -3.66
CA LEU A 453 -5.46 19.76 -3.68
C LEU A 453 -5.44 21.29 -3.86
N LEU A 454 -6.28 21.83 -4.75
CA LEU A 454 -6.44 23.27 -4.93
C LEU A 454 -6.86 23.94 -3.61
N ARG A 455 -7.85 23.38 -2.91
CA ARG A 455 -8.31 23.91 -1.63
C ARG A 455 -7.24 23.86 -0.56
N ALA A 456 -6.46 22.78 -0.49
CA ALA A 456 -5.34 22.67 0.45
C ALA A 456 -4.27 23.74 0.18
N VAL A 457 -3.92 23.97 -1.09
CA VAL A 457 -2.99 25.03 -1.50
C VAL A 457 -3.50 26.41 -1.10
N ASP A 458 -4.79 26.70 -1.30
CA ASP A 458 -5.39 27.99 -0.93
C ASP A 458 -5.38 28.24 0.58
N ILE A 459 -5.62 27.21 1.39
CA ILE A 459 -5.55 27.29 2.86
C ILE A 459 -4.12 27.61 3.31
N LEU A 460 -3.11 26.91 2.75
CA LEU A 460 -1.71 27.13 3.13
C LEU A 460 -1.19 28.51 2.72
N LYS A 461 -1.54 28.99 1.53
CA LYS A 461 -1.22 30.37 1.11
C LYS A 461 -1.81 31.41 2.05
N SER A 462 -3.03 31.18 2.51
CA SER A 462 -3.68 32.07 3.48
C SER A 462 -2.93 32.05 4.82
N ALA A 463 -2.52 30.86 5.29
CA ALA A 463 -1.76 30.73 6.53
C ALA A 463 -0.42 31.48 6.47
N ASP A 464 0.31 31.41 5.36
CA ASP A 464 1.57 32.15 5.18
C ASP A 464 1.39 33.67 5.28
N LEU A 465 0.23 34.20 4.88
CA LEU A 465 -0.09 35.62 5.02
C LEU A 465 -0.33 36.03 6.48
N PHE A 466 -0.97 35.17 7.29
CA PHE A 466 -1.39 35.50 8.65
C PHE A 466 -0.41 35.07 9.74
N LEU A 467 0.38 34.00 9.54
CA LEU A 467 1.34 33.49 10.53
C LEU A 467 2.38 34.54 10.98
N PRO A 468 2.95 35.39 10.10
CA PRO A 468 3.84 36.47 10.53
C PRO A 468 3.14 37.53 11.41
N LEU A 469 1.83 37.70 11.27
CA LEU A 469 1.05 38.64 12.09
C LEU A 469 0.81 38.10 13.50
N LEU A 470 0.71 36.77 13.67
CA LEU A 470 0.53 36.10 14.96
C LEU A 470 1.83 35.98 15.77
N LYS A 471 3.01 36.08 15.13
CA LYS A 471 4.33 36.04 15.80
C LYS A 471 4.82 37.39 16.34
N LYS A 472 4.00 38.44 16.25
CA LYS A 472 4.32 39.80 16.72
C LYS A 472 3.83 40.09 18.15
N GLU A 473 3.28 39.09 18.84
CA GLU A 473 3.10 39.08 20.30
C GLU A 473 4.19 38.20 20.93
#